data_AF-R5YE70-F1
#
_entry.id   AF-R5YE70-F1
#
_cell.length_a   1.000
_cell.length_b   1.000
_cell.length_c   1.000
_cell.angle_alpha   90.00
_cell.angle_beta   90.00
_cell.angle_gamma   90.00
#
_symmetry.space_group_name_H-M   'P 1'
#
loop_
_entity.id
_entity.type
_entity.pdbx_description
1 polymer ?
#
loop_
_entity_poly.entity_id
_entity_poly.type
_entity_poly.pdbx_seq_one_letter_code
_entity_poly.pdbx_strand_id
1 'polypeptide(L)'
;MDFKTALNNYIKKLNCTSKELAIKANLSETVISRYRNGLRTPGVNKDEIKNLANAISVISYEKKINLNYDEVLNCLIDSVNKNDEFNYDNFCKNFNRLLNDLKINIKDMAKYINFDASYISRIRYNKAKPSTPSEFCNKVCSYVINRFNDNDILIKFLNCDKNINDKALFDNLYNFLINNENTITESKYINDFLISLDDFNLNDFIKAIKFDELKVPNIPFYKAKTKSYYGIEEMKRGELDFFKATVLSKDTEDIFMCSDMPMEDMAEDISFGKNGCLE
;
A
#
# COMPACT_ATOMS: atom_id res chain seq x y z
N MET A 1 -15.71 3.40 -26.57
CA MET A 1 -15.21 4.73 -26.96
C MET A 1 -15.21 5.56 -25.70
N ASP A 2 -14.05 6.09 -25.30
CA ASP A 2 -13.97 6.92 -24.09
C ASP A 2 -14.71 8.25 -24.27
N PHE A 3 -15.04 8.92 -23.16
CA PHE A 3 -15.76 10.19 -23.17
C PHE A 3 -15.05 11.31 -23.94
N LYS A 4 -13.72 11.35 -23.89
CA LYS A 4 -12.91 12.33 -24.64
C LYS A 4 -13.15 12.19 -26.15
N THR A 5 -13.13 10.96 -26.65
CA THR A 5 -13.34 10.63 -28.05
C THR A 5 -14.80 10.84 -28.43
N ALA A 6 -15.72 10.35 -27.59
CA ALA A 6 -17.05 10.90 -27.30
C ALA A 6 -17.29 12.32 -27.84
N LEU A 7 -16.85 13.25 -27.01
CA LEU A 7 -17.04 14.67 -27.15
C LEU A 7 -16.35 15.23 -28.39
N ASN A 8 -15.11 14.82 -28.68
CA ASN A 8 -14.37 15.34 -29.84
C ASN A 8 -15.00 14.91 -31.17
N ASN A 9 -15.65 13.74 -31.23
CA ASN A 9 -16.38 13.31 -32.41
C ASN A 9 -17.62 14.17 -32.66
N TYR A 10 -18.38 14.52 -31.62
CA TYR A 10 -19.50 15.46 -31.76
C TYR A 10 -19.02 16.84 -32.19
N ILE A 11 -17.94 17.36 -31.59
CA ILE A 11 -17.37 18.66 -31.96
C ILE A 11 -16.99 18.69 -33.44
N LYS A 12 -16.31 17.63 -33.93
CA LYS A 12 -15.95 17.49 -35.35
C LYS A 12 -17.18 17.36 -36.24
N LYS A 13 -18.14 16.51 -35.88
CA LYS A 13 -19.37 16.26 -36.67
C LYS A 13 -20.20 17.53 -36.82
N LEU A 14 -20.31 18.32 -35.76
CA LEU A 14 -21.06 19.57 -35.74
C LEU A 14 -20.28 20.77 -36.28
N ASN A 15 -18.98 20.60 -36.56
CA ASN A 15 -18.06 21.68 -36.91
C ASN A 15 -18.22 22.90 -35.98
N CYS A 16 -18.31 22.65 -34.67
CA CYS A 16 -18.50 23.67 -33.64
C CYS A 16 -17.21 23.92 -32.87
N THR A 17 -17.09 25.11 -32.26
CA THR A 17 -15.91 25.42 -31.43
C THR A 17 -16.14 25.02 -29.98
N SER A 18 -15.06 24.83 -29.20
CA SER A 18 -15.18 24.59 -27.76
C SER A 18 -15.84 25.75 -27.02
N LYS A 19 -15.67 26.98 -27.53
CA LYS A 19 -16.29 28.18 -27.00
C LYS A 19 -17.80 28.19 -27.20
N GLU A 20 -18.25 27.89 -28.42
CA GLU A 20 -19.66 27.76 -28.76
C GLU A 20 -20.35 26.68 -27.91
N LEU A 21 -19.71 25.52 -27.77
CA LEU A 21 -20.21 24.44 -26.93
C LEU A 21 -20.27 24.83 -25.45
N ALA A 22 -19.25 25.53 -24.94
CA ALA A 22 -19.20 26.00 -23.55
C ALA A 22 -20.38 26.92 -23.22
N ILE A 23 -20.64 27.91 -24.08
CA ILE A 23 -21.73 28.88 -23.94
C ILE A 23 -23.08 28.16 -23.91
N LYS A 24 -23.33 27.27 -24.89
CA LYS A 24 -24.62 26.54 -24.98
C LYS A 24 -24.82 25.53 -23.85
N ALA A 25 -23.73 24.95 -23.32
CA ALA A 25 -23.78 24.02 -22.19
C ALA A 25 -23.80 24.72 -20.82
N ASN A 26 -23.72 26.05 -20.78
CA ASN A 26 -23.54 26.82 -19.54
C ASN A 26 -22.35 26.31 -18.70
N LEU A 27 -21.24 26.01 -19.38
CA LEU A 27 -19.97 25.56 -18.78
C LEU A 27 -18.86 26.53 -19.15
N SER A 28 -17.79 26.58 -18.36
CA SER A 28 -16.62 27.38 -18.76
C SER A 28 -15.84 26.70 -19.88
N GLU A 29 -15.20 27.50 -20.74
CA GLU A 29 -14.31 26.99 -21.80
C GLU A 29 -13.19 26.10 -21.23
N THR A 30 -12.72 26.40 -20.01
CA THR A 30 -11.72 25.59 -19.32
C THR A 30 -12.22 24.19 -18.97
N VAL A 31 -13.49 24.05 -18.59
CA VAL A 31 -14.11 22.74 -18.30
C VAL A 31 -14.23 21.92 -19.58
N ILE A 32 -14.72 22.53 -20.67
CA ILE A 32 -14.78 21.87 -21.99
C ILE A 32 -13.39 21.46 -22.47
N SER A 33 -12.38 22.32 -22.32
CA SER A 33 -10.99 22.00 -22.68
C SER A 33 -10.47 20.79 -21.90
N ARG A 34 -10.70 20.75 -20.58
CA ARG A 34 -10.31 19.60 -19.75
C ARG A 34 -11.03 18.33 -20.19
N TYR A 35 -12.32 18.38 -20.53
CA TYR A 35 -13.06 17.25 -21.09
C TYR A 35 -12.48 16.76 -22.42
N ARG A 36 -12.21 17.67 -23.37
CA ARG A 36 -11.63 17.34 -24.67
C ARG A 36 -10.22 16.78 -24.61
N ASN A 37 -9.46 17.13 -23.57
CA ASN A 37 -8.11 16.62 -23.35
C ASN A 37 -8.08 15.33 -22.53
N GLY A 38 -9.21 14.92 -21.93
CA GLY A 38 -9.24 13.81 -20.99
C GLY A 38 -8.57 14.16 -19.66
N LEU A 39 -8.57 15.42 -19.24
CA LEU A 39 -8.10 15.84 -17.91
C LEU A 39 -9.23 15.78 -16.86
N ARG A 40 -10.48 15.68 -17.31
CA ARG A 40 -11.67 15.55 -16.47
C ARG A 40 -12.73 14.73 -17.22
N THR A 41 -13.60 14.04 -16.49
CA THR A 41 -14.85 13.47 -16.99
C THR A 41 -16.02 13.98 -16.16
N PRO A 42 -17.20 14.24 -16.76
CA PRO A 42 -18.39 14.60 -16.00
C PRO A 42 -18.91 13.39 -15.21
N GLY A 43 -19.57 13.65 -14.08
CA GLY A 43 -20.26 12.59 -13.36
C GLY A 43 -21.54 12.18 -14.09
N VAL A 44 -21.81 10.88 -14.18
CA VAL A 44 -22.94 10.29 -14.92
C VAL A 44 -24.30 10.87 -14.48
N ASN A 45 -24.45 11.15 -13.19
CA ASN A 45 -25.69 11.67 -12.60
C ASN A 45 -25.69 13.19 -12.37
N LYS A 46 -24.70 13.91 -12.92
CA LYS A 46 -24.58 15.37 -12.74
C LYS A 46 -25.25 16.12 -13.88
N ASP A 47 -25.77 17.31 -13.57
CA ASP A 47 -26.35 18.22 -14.58
C ASP A 47 -25.36 18.57 -15.70
N GLU A 48 -24.06 18.50 -15.43
CA GLU A 48 -22.98 18.72 -16.41
C GLU A 48 -23.13 17.87 -17.68
N ILE A 49 -23.48 16.57 -17.56
CA ILE A 49 -23.59 15.69 -18.73
C ILE A 49 -24.88 15.94 -19.51
N LYS A 50 -25.97 16.26 -18.80
CA LYS A 50 -27.27 16.63 -19.39
C LYS A 50 -27.16 17.95 -20.15
N ASN A 51 -26.47 18.93 -19.58
CA ASN A 51 -26.23 20.23 -20.21
C ASN A 51 -25.39 20.10 -21.48
N LEU A 52 -24.39 19.20 -21.48
CA LEU A 52 -23.61 18.88 -22.67
C LEU A 52 -24.46 18.24 -23.76
N ALA A 53 -25.28 17.23 -23.42
CA ALA A 53 -26.17 16.60 -24.38
C ALA A 53 -27.15 17.62 -24.99
N ASN A 54 -27.74 18.48 -24.17
CA ASN A 54 -28.63 19.55 -24.63
C ASN A 54 -27.92 20.52 -25.57
N ALA A 55 -26.73 20.99 -25.20
CA ALA A 55 -25.96 21.90 -26.04
C ALA A 55 -25.60 21.30 -27.40
N ILE A 56 -25.18 20.03 -27.43
CA ILE A 56 -24.88 19.31 -28.67
C ILE A 56 -26.13 19.19 -29.55
N SER A 57 -27.28 18.85 -28.99
CA SER A 57 -28.54 18.77 -29.74
C SER A 57 -28.97 20.13 -30.28
N VAL A 58 -28.90 21.19 -29.48
CA VAL A 58 -29.22 22.56 -29.92
C VAL A 58 -28.33 22.99 -31.08
N ILE A 59 -27.01 22.84 -30.95
CA ILE A 59 -26.05 23.15 -32.03
C ILE A 59 -26.35 22.29 -33.25
N SER A 60 -26.69 21.02 -33.05
CA SER A 60 -27.06 20.12 -34.14
C SER A 60 -28.29 20.57 -34.93
N TYR A 61 -29.30 21.13 -34.26
CA TYR A 61 -30.47 21.71 -34.93
C TYR A 61 -30.08 22.96 -35.72
N GLU A 62 -29.28 23.85 -35.13
CA GLU A 62 -28.78 25.06 -35.80
C GLU A 62 -27.97 24.73 -37.06
N LYS A 63 -27.21 23.61 -37.04
CA LYS A 63 -26.39 23.12 -38.16
C LYS A 63 -27.14 22.17 -39.11
N LYS A 64 -28.45 21.92 -38.91
CA LYS A 64 -29.29 21.02 -39.72
C LYS A 64 -28.81 19.55 -39.78
N ILE A 65 -28.12 19.09 -38.73
CA ILE A 65 -27.65 17.70 -38.58
C ILE A 65 -28.67 16.87 -37.79
N ASN A 66 -29.55 17.51 -37.00
CA ASN A 66 -30.68 16.92 -36.27
C ASN A 66 -30.33 15.70 -35.39
N LEU A 67 -29.39 15.84 -34.45
CA LEU A 67 -29.11 14.86 -33.42
C LEU A 67 -30.16 14.92 -32.29
N ASN A 68 -30.73 13.76 -31.98
CA ASN A 68 -31.67 13.61 -30.87
C ASN A 68 -30.95 13.74 -29.51
N TYR A 69 -31.57 14.44 -28.55
CA TYR A 69 -31.06 14.61 -27.19
C TYR A 69 -30.81 13.30 -26.46
N ASP A 70 -31.77 12.39 -26.44
CA ASP A 70 -31.68 11.12 -25.71
C ASP A 70 -30.59 10.22 -26.28
N GLU A 71 -30.44 10.20 -27.61
CA GLU A 71 -29.36 9.45 -28.27
C GLU A 71 -27.98 10.00 -27.91
N VAL A 72 -27.83 11.33 -27.91
CA VAL A 72 -26.57 11.99 -27.51
C VAL A 72 -26.29 11.73 -26.02
N LEU A 73 -27.30 11.88 -25.17
CA LEU A 73 -27.17 11.68 -23.73
C LEU A 73 -26.73 10.25 -23.41
N ASN A 74 -27.40 9.25 -23.99
CA ASN A 74 -27.05 7.84 -23.80
C ASN A 74 -25.62 7.54 -24.29
N CYS A 75 -25.25 8.04 -25.47
CA CYS A 75 -23.89 7.90 -25.99
C CYS A 75 -22.83 8.51 -25.05
N LEU A 76 -23.10 9.71 -24.50
CA LEU A 76 -22.20 10.35 -23.55
C LEU A 76 -22.13 9.55 -22.23
N ILE A 77 -23.26 9.11 -21.67
CA ILE A 77 -23.30 8.28 -20.47
C ILE A 77 -22.54 6.97 -20.67
N ASP A 78 -22.79 6.25 -21.76
CA ASP A 78 -22.10 5.00 -22.10
C ASP A 78 -20.59 5.20 -22.25
N SER A 79 -20.18 6.34 -22.80
CA SER A 79 -18.76 6.69 -22.94
C SER A 79 -18.08 7.04 -21.61
N VAL A 80 -18.87 7.41 -20.58
CA VAL A 80 -18.39 7.57 -19.20
C VAL A 80 -18.36 6.20 -18.50
N ASN A 81 -19.44 5.42 -18.60
CA ASN A 81 -19.58 4.11 -17.95
C ASN A 81 -18.62 3.05 -18.51
N LYS A 82 -18.19 3.13 -19.78
CA LYS A 82 -17.14 2.22 -20.29
C LYS A 82 -15.79 2.40 -19.60
N ASN A 83 -15.57 3.49 -18.85
CA ASN A 83 -14.41 3.62 -17.97
C ASN A 83 -14.62 2.95 -16.59
N ASP A 84 -15.82 2.43 -16.27
CA ASP A 84 -16.12 1.76 -14.99
C ASP A 84 -15.68 0.28 -14.94
N GLU A 85 -15.10 -0.30 -15.99
CA GLU A 85 -14.35 -1.58 -15.84
C GLU A 85 -13.15 -1.40 -14.88
N PHE A 86 -12.64 -0.18 -14.75
CA PHE A 86 -11.56 0.12 -13.81
C PHE A 86 -12.11 0.26 -12.39
N ASN A 87 -11.81 -0.72 -11.53
CA ASN A 87 -12.17 -0.67 -10.13
C ASN A 87 -11.29 0.33 -9.36
N TYR A 88 -11.76 1.58 -9.30
CA TYR A 88 -11.05 2.66 -8.59
C TYR A 88 -10.88 2.39 -7.10
N ASP A 89 -11.83 1.74 -6.43
CA ASP A 89 -11.71 1.45 -5.00
C ASP A 89 -10.55 0.50 -4.72
N ASN A 90 -10.47 -0.56 -5.52
CA ASN A 90 -9.38 -1.52 -5.43
C ASN A 90 -8.02 -0.89 -5.81
N PHE A 91 -8.00 -0.12 -6.90
CA PHE A 91 -6.82 0.64 -7.27
C PHE A 91 -6.34 1.56 -6.15
N CYS A 92 -7.24 2.33 -5.53
CA CYS A 92 -6.88 3.23 -4.43
C CYS A 92 -6.29 2.45 -3.25
N LYS A 93 -6.83 1.28 -2.90
CA LYS A 93 -6.28 0.42 -1.84
C LYS A 93 -4.87 -0.07 -2.20
N ASN A 94 -4.68 -0.66 -3.37
CA ASN A 94 -3.40 -1.21 -3.80
C ASN A 94 -2.34 -0.12 -3.98
N PHE A 95 -2.75 1.04 -4.50
CA PHE A 95 -1.90 2.22 -4.61
C PHE A 95 -1.47 2.75 -3.24
N ASN A 96 -2.38 2.79 -2.25
CA ASN A 96 -2.03 3.16 -0.88
C ASN A 96 -1.02 2.20 -0.28
N ARG A 97 -1.24 0.89 -0.44
CA ARG A 97 -0.34 -0.15 0.03
C ARG A 97 1.05 0.00 -0.59
N LEU A 98 1.13 0.15 -1.91
CA LEU A 98 2.38 0.41 -2.62
C LEU A 98 3.14 1.63 -2.05
N LEU A 99 2.44 2.75 -1.86
CA LEU A 99 3.05 3.98 -1.34
C LEU A 99 3.57 3.82 0.09
N ASN A 100 2.79 3.15 0.96
CA ASN A 100 3.13 3.00 2.37
C ASN A 100 4.25 1.98 2.57
N ASP A 101 4.13 0.79 1.97
CA ASP A 101 5.05 -0.34 2.18
C ASP A 101 6.42 -0.03 1.58
N LEU A 102 6.47 0.59 0.39
CA LEU A 102 7.72 1.02 -0.25
C LEU A 102 8.18 2.43 0.20
N LYS A 103 7.47 3.07 1.15
CA LYS A 103 7.76 4.41 1.68
C LYS A 103 8.01 5.45 0.57
N ILE A 104 7.16 5.44 -0.46
CA ILE A 104 7.29 6.33 -1.62
C ILE A 104 6.85 7.75 -1.25
N ASN A 105 7.70 8.73 -1.56
CA ASN A 105 7.38 10.14 -1.41
C ASN A 105 6.50 10.63 -2.58
N ILE A 106 5.26 11.01 -2.27
CA ILE A 106 4.30 11.51 -3.27
C ILE A 106 4.84 12.73 -4.04
N LYS A 107 5.59 13.64 -3.40
CA LYS A 107 6.10 14.85 -4.07
C LYS A 107 7.11 14.50 -5.16
N ASP A 108 7.96 13.50 -4.91
CA ASP A 108 8.97 13.07 -5.88
C ASP A 108 8.33 12.33 -7.05
N MET A 109 7.39 11.42 -6.73
CA MET A 109 6.60 10.74 -7.75
C MET A 109 5.82 11.73 -8.61
N ALA A 110 5.15 12.71 -7.99
CA ALA A 110 4.38 13.75 -8.68
C ALA A 110 5.20 14.49 -9.74
N LYS A 111 6.43 14.88 -9.40
CA LYS A 111 7.37 15.52 -10.33
C LYS A 111 7.72 14.61 -11.49
N TYR A 112 7.98 13.32 -11.23
CA TYR A 112 8.34 12.37 -12.27
C TYR A 112 7.19 12.09 -13.24
N ILE A 113 5.97 11.85 -12.72
CA ILE A 113 4.81 11.53 -13.56
C ILE A 113 4.13 12.78 -14.16
N ASN A 114 4.65 13.98 -13.87
CA ASN A 114 4.12 15.28 -14.27
C ASN A 114 2.66 15.50 -13.84
N PHE A 115 2.35 15.16 -12.59
CA PHE A 115 1.05 15.43 -11.96
C PHE A 115 1.23 16.33 -10.73
N ASP A 116 0.16 17.02 -10.37
CA ASP A 116 0.14 17.81 -9.13
C ASP A 116 0.05 16.88 -7.91
N ALA A 117 0.90 17.11 -6.90
CA ALA A 117 0.91 16.29 -5.68
C ALA A 117 -0.46 16.32 -4.96
N SER A 118 -1.16 17.47 -5.02
CA SER A 118 -2.53 17.60 -4.50
C SER A 118 -3.52 16.70 -5.24
N TYR A 119 -3.36 16.57 -6.56
CA TYR A 119 -4.21 15.71 -7.37
C TYR A 119 -3.99 14.23 -7.05
N ILE A 120 -2.73 13.78 -6.94
CA ILE A 120 -2.38 12.42 -6.52
C ILE A 120 -2.92 12.13 -5.12
N SER A 121 -2.82 13.08 -4.19
CA SER A 121 -3.40 12.94 -2.85
C SER A 121 -4.92 12.75 -2.90
N ARG A 122 -5.65 13.48 -3.77
CA ARG A 122 -7.09 13.24 -3.94
C ARG A 122 -7.40 11.87 -4.54
N ILE A 123 -6.57 11.38 -5.48
CA ILE A 123 -6.70 10.01 -6.02
C ILE A 123 -6.50 8.98 -4.92
N ARG A 124 -5.49 9.16 -4.05
CA ARG A 124 -5.21 8.28 -2.90
C ARG A 124 -6.43 8.03 -2.02
N TYR A 125 -7.29 9.05 -1.86
CA TYR A 125 -8.50 8.99 -1.03
C TYR A 125 -9.79 8.84 -1.84
N ASN A 126 -9.70 8.40 -3.11
CA ASN A 126 -10.82 8.25 -4.04
C ASN A 126 -11.69 9.53 -4.20
N LYS A 127 -11.11 10.72 -3.95
CA LYS A 127 -11.77 12.04 -4.11
C LYS A 127 -11.61 12.60 -5.53
N ALA A 128 -10.73 12.00 -6.34
CA ALA A 128 -10.53 12.32 -7.73
C ALA A 128 -10.22 11.04 -8.50
N LYS A 129 -10.75 10.91 -9.71
CA LYS A 129 -10.52 9.78 -10.60
C LYS A 129 -9.68 10.23 -11.80
N PRO A 130 -8.53 9.60 -12.08
CA PRO A 130 -7.82 9.81 -13.34
C PRO A 130 -8.76 9.52 -14.51
N SER A 131 -8.82 10.43 -15.49
CA SER A 131 -9.65 10.20 -16.69
C SER A 131 -9.08 9.11 -17.59
N THR A 132 -7.75 8.88 -17.54
CA THR A 132 -7.05 7.78 -18.21
C THR A 132 -6.37 6.90 -17.14
N PRO A 133 -7.12 6.02 -16.43
CA PRO A 133 -6.57 5.20 -15.35
C PRO A 133 -5.37 4.36 -15.75
N SER A 134 -5.43 3.70 -16.92
CA SER A 134 -4.34 2.89 -17.43
C SER A 134 -3.05 3.69 -17.67
N GLU A 135 -3.18 4.92 -18.20
CA GLU A 135 -2.02 5.79 -18.42
C GLU A 135 -1.43 6.28 -17.09
N PHE A 136 -2.29 6.56 -16.11
CA PHE A 136 -1.85 6.89 -14.76
C PHE A 136 -1.09 5.72 -14.12
N CYS A 137 -1.66 4.51 -14.17
CA CYS A 137 -1.01 3.29 -13.66
C CYS A 137 0.35 3.06 -14.35
N ASN A 138 0.41 3.17 -15.68
CA ASN A 138 1.67 3.03 -16.41
C ASN A 138 2.75 4.00 -15.92
N LYS A 139 2.40 5.28 -15.73
CA LYS A 139 3.34 6.28 -15.22
C LYS A 139 3.81 5.97 -13.79
N VAL A 140 2.90 5.49 -12.94
CA VAL A 140 3.25 5.02 -11.58
C VAL A 140 4.20 3.82 -11.66
N CYS A 141 3.92 2.82 -12.50
CA CYS A 141 4.79 1.66 -12.68
C CYS A 141 6.18 2.07 -13.16
N SER A 142 6.27 2.94 -14.17
CA SER A 142 7.55 3.45 -14.68
C SER A 142 8.35 4.16 -13.59
N TYR A 143 7.69 4.98 -12.77
CA TYR A 143 8.35 5.65 -11.64
C TYR A 143 8.93 4.64 -10.64
N VAL A 144 8.12 3.65 -10.25
CA VAL A 144 8.49 2.66 -9.23
C VAL A 144 9.64 1.79 -9.73
N ILE A 145 9.58 1.28 -10.95
CA ILE A 145 10.67 0.48 -11.51
C ILE A 145 11.95 1.31 -11.62
N ASN A 146 11.86 2.54 -12.14
CA ASN A 146 13.02 3.41 -12.24
C ASN A 146 13.63 3.75 -10.87
N ARG A 147 12.80 3.87 -9.82
CA ARG A 147 13.27 4.15 -8.45
C ARG A 147 13.87 2.92 -7.76
N PHE A 148 13.38 1.72 -8.07
CA PHE A 148 13.73 0.47 -7.39
C PHE A 148 14.40 -0.55 -8.33
N ASN A 149 15.04 -0.09 -9.40
CA ASN A 149 15.57 -0.91 -10.50
C ASN A 149 16.49 -2.06 -10.05
N ASP A 150 17.27 -1.85 -8.98
CA ASP A 150 18.22 -2.83 -8.42
C ASP A 150 17.79 -3.41 -7.06
N ASN A 151 16.55 -3.16 -6.62
CA ASN A 151 16.13 -3.47 -5.26
C ASN A 151 15.38 -4.81 -5.17
N ASP A 152 15.96 -5.76 -4.44
CA ASP A 152 15.30 -6.96 -3.89
C ASP A 152 13.97 -6.62 -3.17
N ILE A 153 13.80 -5.38 -2.73
CA ILE A 153 12.59 -4.87 -2.05
C ILE A 153 11.35 -4.94 -2.96
N LEU A 154 11.44 -4.50 -4.22
CA LEU A 154 10.27 -4.48 -5.11
C LEU A 154 9.88 -5.91 -5.53
N ILE A 155 10.88 -6.76 -5.78
CA ILE A 155 10.70 -8.18 -6.09
C ILE A 155 10.03 -8.89 -4.91
N LYS A 156 10.49 -8.65 -3.67
CA LYS A 156 9.86 -9.17 -2.45
C LYS A 156 8.45 -8.66 -2.24
N PHE A 157 8.20 -7.37 -2.47
CA PHE A 157 6.88 -6.76 -2.33
C PHE A 157 5.84 -7.41 -3.26
N LEU A 158 6.23 -7.68 -4.50
CA LEU A 158 5.37 -8.36 -5.50
C LEU A 158 5.42 -9.90 -5.39
N ASN A 159 6.26 -10.44 -4.50
CA ASN A 159 6.52 -11.87 -4.35
C ASN A 159 6.91 -12.55 -5.68
N CYS A 160 7.79 -11.91 -6.45
CA CYS A 160 8.30 -12.42 -7.72
C CYS A 160 9.65 -13.17 -7.55
N ASP A 161 10.03 -13.95 -8.55
CA ASP A 161 11.36 -14.55 -8.62
C ASP A 161 12.46 -13.51 -8.82
N LYS A 162 13.64 -13.73 -8.22
CA LYS A 162 14.80 -12.82 -8.33
C LYS A 162 15.31 -12.62 -9.76
N ASN A 163 15.05 -13.58 -10.66
CA ASN A 163 15.49 -13.54 -12.06
C ASN A 163 14.43 -12.98 -13.00
N ILE A 164 13.39 -12.31 -12.49
CA ILE A 164 12.34 -11.71 -13.30
C ILE A 164 12.94 -10.59 -14.18
N ASN A 165 12.51 -10.52 -15.45
CA ASN A 165 12.92 -9.44 -16.34
C ASN A 165 12.07 -8.17 -16.11
N ASP A 166 12.59 -7.01 -16.50
CA ASP A 166 11.97 -5.70 -16.28
C ASP A 166 10.53 -5.61 -16.82
N LYS A 167 10.27 -6.24 -17.98
CA LYS A 167 8.95 -6.24 -18.60
C LYS A 167 7.94 -7.02 -17.75
N ALA A 168 8.30 -8.22 -17.33
CA ALA A 168 7.46 -9.05 -16.47
C ALA A 168 7.28 -8.41 -15.09
N LEU A 169 8.30 -7.73 -14.56
CA LEU A 169 8.19 -6.96 -13.33
C LEU A 169 7.19 -5.81 -13.47
N PHE A 170 7.25 -5.08 -14.60
CA PHE A 170 6.29 -4.03 -14.93
C PHE A 170 4.86 -4.57 -15.01
N ASP A 171 4.68 -5.68 -15.73
CA ASP A 171 3.36 -6.29 -15.92
C ASP A 171 2.78 -6.78 -14.57
N ASN A 172 3.60 -7.37 -13.70
CA ASN A 172 3.18 -7.78 -12.35
C ASN A 172 2.79 -6.58 -11.48
N LEU A 173 3.58 -5.50 -11.50
CA LEU A 173 3.27 -4.28 -10.76
C LEU A 173 1.98 -3.62 -11.27
N TYR A 174 1.82 -3.56 -12.60
CA TYR A 174 0.60 -3.03 -13.21
C TYR A 174 -0.61 -3.86 -12.81
N ASN A 175 -0.50 -5.19 -12.91
CA ASN A 175 -1.55 -6.11 -12.49
C ASN A 175 -1.86 -5.91 -11.00
N PHE A 176 -0.87 -5.86 -10.12
CA PHE A 176 -1.08 -5.57 -8.70
C PHE A 176 -1.91 -4.29 -8.48
N LEU A 177 -1.61 -3.20 -9.20
CA LEU A 177 -2.36 -1.95 -9.07
C LEU A 177 -3.83 -2.09 -9.46
N ILE A 178 -4.17 -2.95 -10.42
CA ILE A 178 -5.53 -3.08 -10.96
C ILE A 178 -6.30 -4.30 -10.46
N ASN A 179 -5.62 -5.27 -9.84
CA ASN A 179 -6.18 -6.60 -9.60
C ASN A 179 -7.21 -6.59 -8.46
N ASN A 180 -8.44 -6.98 -8.76
CA ASN A 180 -9.62 -6.94 -7.86
C ASN A 180 -9.56 -7.88 -6.67
N GLU A 181 -8.57 -8.76 -6.61
CA GLU A 181 -8.38 -9.64 -5.47
C GLU A 181 -7.93 -8.79 -4.29
N ASN A 182 -8.87 -8.51 -3.37
CA ASN A 182 -8.56 -8.19 -1.98
C ASN A 182 -7.61 -9.30 -1.52
N THR A 183 -6.30 -9.02 -1.54
CA THR A 183 -5.34 -10.06 -1.28
C THR A 183 -5.60 -10.55 0.14
N ILE A 184 -6.02 -11.81 0.20
CA ILE A 184 -6.21 -12.69 1.35
C ILE A 184 -4.96 -12.73 2.26
N THR A 185 -3.90 -11.98 1.95
CA THR A 185 -2.63 -11.96 2.65
C THR A 185 -2.68 -11.35 4.04
N GLU A 186 -3.46 -10.32 4.34
CA GLU A 186 -3.55 -9.83 5.73
C GLU A 186 -4.26 -10.84 6.63
N SER A 187 -5.39 -11.39 6.18
CA SER A 187 -6.09 -12.44 6.93
C SER A 187 -5.26 -13.71 7.03
N LYS A 188 -4.49 -14.06 6.00
CA LYS A 188 -3.65 -15.25 6.01
C LYS A 188 -2.43 -15.08 6.90
N TYR A 189 -1.76 -13.91 6.90
CA TYR A 189 -0.60 -13.70 7.77
C TYR A 189 -0.99 -13.68 9.24
N ILE A 190 -2.13 -13.05 9.57
CA ILE A 190 -2.68 -13.08 10.93
C ILE A 190 -3.08 -14.50 11.29
N ASN A 191 -3.74 -15.23 10.40
CA ASN A 191 -4.15 -16.60 10.67
C ASN A 191 -2.96 -17.56 10.81
N ASP A 192 -1.94 -17.44 9.96
CA ASP A 192 -0.70 -18.22 10.03
C ASP A 192 0.08 -17.90 11.32
N PHE A 193 0.09 -16.64 11.76
CA PHE A 193 0.65 -16.25 13.06
C PHE A 193 -0.15 -16.84 14.22
N LEU A 194 -1.49 -16.76 14.20
CA LEU A 194 -2.34 -17.33 15.24
C LEU A 194 -2.19 -18.85 15.32
N ILE A 195 -2.10 -19.54 14.18
CA ILE A 195 -1.81 -20.98 14.11
C ILE A 195 -0.43 -21.26 14.72
N SER A 196 0.60 -20.47 14.37
CA SER A 196 1.94 -20.66 14.95
C SER A 196 2.02 -20.38 16.45
N LEU A 197 1.13 -19.52 16.97
CA LEU A 197 1.00 -19.24 18.40
C LEU A 197 0.31 -20.39 19.13
N ASP A 198 -0.76 -20.93 18.54
CA ASP A 198 -1.48 -22.08 19.08
C ASP A 198 -0.61 -23.36 19.06
N ASP A 199 0.21 -23.51 18.01
CA ASP A 199 1.14 -24.64 17.86
C ASP A 199 2.42 -24.48 18.69
N PHE A 200 2.63 -23.35 19.37
CA PHE A 200 3.83 -23.10 20.17
C PHE A 200 3.87 -24.03 21.40
N ASN A 201 4.86 -24.92 21.45
CA ASN A 201 5.10 -25.81 22.58
C ASN A 201 6.42 -25.47 23.28
N LEU A 202 6.30 -25.01 24.54
CA LEU A 202 7.45 -24.65 25.37
C LEU A 202 8.45 -25.80 25.55
N ASN A 203 7.97 -27.04 25.68
CA ASN A 203 8.85 -28.20 25.89
C ASN A 203 9.72 -28.50 24.66
N ASP A 204 9.18 -28.31 23.46
CA ASP A 204 9.93 -28.51 22.22
C ASP A 204 10.96 -27.40 22.03
N PHE A 205 10.63 -26.18 22.45
CA PHE A 205 11.55 -25.05 22.48
C PHE A 205 12.72 -25.27 23.46
N ILE A 206 12.44 -25.72 24.69
CA ILE A 206 13.46 -26.04 25.72
C ILE A 206 14.42 -27.13 25.22
N LYS A 207 13.90 -28.18 24.57
CA LYS A 207 14.70 -29.24 23.94
C LYS A 207 15.56 -28.73 22.78
N ALA A 208 15.02 -27.86 21.94
CA ALA A 208 15.74 -27.27 20.81
C ALA A 208 16.93 -26.40 21.26
N ILE A 209 16.79 -25.71 22.40
CA ILE A 209 17.88 -24.96 23.05
C ILE A 209 18.87 -25.89 23.78
N LYS A 210 18.57 -27.19 23.89
CA LYS A 210 19.33 -28.21 24.62
C LYS A 210 19.49 -27.89 26.10
N PHE A 211 18.48 -27.26 26.71
CA PHE A 211 18.50 -26.94 28.13
C PHE A 211 18.58 -28.22 28.99
N ASP A 212 17.93 -29.28 28.55
CA ASP A 212 17.96 -30.61 29.21
C ASP A 212 19.37 -31.24 29.22
N GLU A 213 20.27 -30.80 28.34
CA GLU A 213 21.66 -31.28 28.26
C GLU A 213 22.61 -30.45 29.14
N LEU A 214 22.17 -29.31 29.70
CA LEU A 214 22.97 -28.48 30.60
C LEU A 214 23.12 -29.18 31.97
N LYS A 215 24.27 -29.81 32.19
CA LYS A 215 24.64 -30.33 33.51
C LYS A 215 24.86 -29.18 34.48
N VAL A 216 23.92 -28.96 35.40
CA VAL A 216 24.11 -28.05 36.53
C VAL A 216 25.25 -28.61 37.40
N PRO A 217 26.35 -27.87 37.61
CA PRO A 217 27.46 -28.35 38.41
C PRO A 217 27.03 -28.51 39.87
N ASN A 218 27.11 -29.74 40.38
CA ASN A 218 26.71 -30.06 41.75
C ASN A 218 27.83 -29.64 42.73
N ILE A 219 27.92 -28.33 43.00
CA ILE A 219 28.92 -27.74 43.90
C ILE A 219 28.27 -27.61 45.28
N PRO A 220 28.81 -28.23 46.35
CA PRO A 220 28.11 -28.34 47.63
C PRO A 220 27.90 -27.00 48.36
N PHE A 221 28.65 -25.96 48.00
CA PHE A 221 28.55 -24.61 48.55
C PHE A 221 28.96 -23.55 47.51
N TYR A 222 27.98 -22.89 46.89
CA TYR A 222 28.22 -21.68 46.11
C TYR A 222 27.91 -20.45 46.98
N LYS A 223 28.87 -19.52 47.09
CA LYS A 223 28.67 -18.25 47.80
C LYS A 223 28.73 -17.11 46.80
N ALA A 224 27.59 -16.48 46.56
CA ALA A 224 27.50 -15.30 45.71
C ALA A 224 28.44 -14.20 46.23
N LYS A 225 29.20 -13.57 45.33
CA LYS A 225 30.05 -12.42 45.66
C LYS A 225 29.29 -11.15 45.35
N THR A 226 29.32 -10.19 46.28
CA THR A 226 28.83 -8.83 46.00
C THR A 226 29.77 -8.15 45.02
N LYS A 227 29.28 -7.79 43.84
CA LYS A 227 30.01 -7.08 42.79
C LYS A 227 29.14 -5.96 42.24
N SER A 228 29.75 -4.83 41.89
CA SER A 228 29.09 -3.76 41.14
C SER A 228 29.29 -3.99 39.64
N TYR A 229 28.21 -3.89 38.88
CA TYR A 229 28.18 -4.09 37.43
C TYR A 229 27.86 -2.75 36.75
N TYR A 230 28.67 -2.34 35.78
CA TYR A 230 28.55 -1.04 35.12
C TYR A 230 28.47 -1.19 33.59
N GLY A 231 27.40 -0.66 32.99
CA GLY A 231 27.13 -0.76 31.57
C GLY A 231 26.33 -2.02 31.19
N ILE A 232 25.67 -1.99 30.02
CA ILE A 232 24.70 -3.01 29.58
C ILE A 232 25.28 -4.43 29.64
N GLU A 233 26.48 -4.64 29.10
CA GLU A 233 27.13 -5.95 29.09
C GLU A 233 27.47 -6.50 30.48
N GLU A 234 27.88 -5.63 31.42
CA GLU A 234 28.11 -6.06 32.79
C GLU A 234 26.80 -6.23 33.55
N MET A 235 25.75 -5.45 33.26
CA MET A 235 24.43 -5.66 33.85
C MET A 235 23.86 -7.04 33.46
N LYS A 236 23.94 -7.43 32.18
CA LYS A 236 23.60 -8.80 31.72
C LYS A 236 24.37 -9.87 32.48
N ARG A 237 25.68 -9.67 32.70
CA ARG A 237 26.48 -10.60 33.51
C ARG A 237 26.04 -10.64 34.97
N GLY A 238 25.61 -9.51 35.53
CA GLY A 238 25.06 -9.42 36.88
C GLY A 238 23.80 -10.25 37.05
N GLU A 239 22.91 -10.23 36.06
CA GLU A 239 21.70 -11.06 36.05
C GLU A 239 22.02 -12.54 35.90
N LEU A 240 22.96 -12.91 35.02
CA LEU A 240 23.44 -14.29 34.90
C LEU A 240 24.09 -14.79 36.19
N ASP A 241 24.85 -13.95 36.89
CA ASP A 241 25.46 -14.29 38.18
C ASP A 241 24.41 -14.44 39.28
N PHE A 242 23.34 -13.63 39.25
CA PHE A 242 22.18 -13.76 40.13
C PHE A 242 21.44 -15.08 39.90
N PHE A 243 21.16 -15.46 38.65
CA PHE A 243 20.52 -16.74 38.34
C PHE A 243 21.38 -17.93 38.75
N LYS A 244 22.70 -17.88 38.51
CA LYS A 244 23.63 -18.92 38.99
C LYS A 244 23.65 -19.03 40.50
N ALA A 245 23.65 -17.89 41.21
CA ALA A 245 23.60 -17.88 42.67
C ALA A 245 22.31 -18.48 43.21
N THR A 246 21.18 -18.18 42.56
CA THR A 246 19.85 -18.68 42.90
C THR A 246 19.74 -20.19 42.68
N VAL A 247 20.06 -20.66 41.47
CA VAL A 247 19.96 -22.09 41.10
C VAL A 247 20.90 -22.97 41.91
N LEU A 248 22.06 -22.44 42.33
CA LEU A 248 23.04 -23.17 43.15
C LEU A 248 22.85 -22.95 44.66
N SER A 249 21.85 -22.16 45.08
CA SER A 249 21.51 -22.00 46.48
C SER A 249 20.84 -23.26 47.04
N LYS A 250 20.92 -23.45 48.36
CA LYS A 250 20.15 -24.48 49.07
C LYS A 250 18.76 -23.99 49.49
N ASP A 251 18.55 -22.68 49.42
CA ASP A 251 17.29 -22.04 49.81
C ASP A 251 16.26 -22.25 48.69
N THR A 252 15.05 -22.59 49.09
CA THR A 252 13.90 -22.86 48.20
C THR A 252 12.80 -21.81 48.37
N GLU A 253 13.12 -20.72 49.07
CA GLU A 253 12.21 -19.60 49.25
C GLU A 253 12.05 -18.82 47.94
N ASP A 254 10.87 -18.24 47.74
CA ASP A 254 10.59 -17.41 46.58
C ASP A 254 11.56 -16.22 46.53
N ILE A 255 12.18 -16.00 45.37
CA ILE A 255 13.14 -14.92 45.17
C ILE A 255 12.53 -13.89 44.23
N PHE A 256 12.59 -12.62 44.64
CA PHE A 256 12.17 -11.50 43.80
C PHE A 256 13.39 -10.83 43.17
N MET A 257 13.44 -10.82 41.84
CA MET A 257 14.41 -10.07 41.07
C MET A 257 13.75 -8.80 40.51
N CYS A 258 14.25 -7.63 40.91
CA CYS A 258 13.81 -6.35 40.35
C CYS A 258 14.87 -5.84 39.38
N SER A 259 14.59 -5.89 38.07
CA SER A 259 15.43 -5.31 37.03
C SER A 259 14.66 -4.20 36.31
N ASP A 260 15.23 -3.00 36.27
CA ASP A 260 14.72 -1.86 35.50
C ASP A 260 15.24 -1.87 34.05
N MET A 261 15.79 -3.00 33.57
CA MET A 261 16.35 -3.11 32.22
C MET A 261 15.22 -3.32 31.19
N PRO A 262 15.18 -2.54 30.08
CA PRO A 262 14.23 -2.76 29.01
C PRO A 262 14.45 -4.13 28.34
N MET A 263 13.38 -4.92 28.20
CA MET A 263 13.42 -6.26 27.58
C MET A 263 13.93 -6.22 26.12
N GLU A 264 13.75 -5.09 25.45
CA GLU A 264 14.24 -4.81 24.09
C GLU A 264 15.77 -4.86 23.99
N ASP A 265 16.48 -4.32 25.00
CA ASP A 265 17.95 -4.28 25.04
C ASP A 265 18.57 -5.67 25.37
N MET A 266 17.78 -6.56 25.95
CA MET A 266 18.18 -7.93 26.33
C MET A 266 17.99 -8.93 25.19
N ALA A 267 16.94 -8.74 24.38
CA ALA A 267 16.59 -9.63 23.28
C ALA A 267 17.58 -9.57 22.10
N GLU A 268 18.35 -8.48 21.97
CA GLU A 268 19.44 -8.38 20.98
C GLU A 268 20.63 -9.31 21.32
N ASP A 269 20.70 -9.85 22.55
CA ASP A 269 21.76 -10.73 23.00
C ASP A 269 21.36 -12.20 22.98
N ILE A 270 21.87 -12.91 21.97
CA ILE A 270 21.66 -14.35 21.75
C ILE A 270 22.15 -15.19 22.96
N SER A 271 23.09 -14.68 23.76
CA SER A 271 23.61 -15.39 24.94
C SER A 271 22.70 -15.26 26.17
N PHE A 272 21.87 -14.20 26.24
CA PHE A 272 20.94 -13.95 27.35
C PHE A 272 19.67 -14.80 27.23
N GLY A 273 19.10 -14.92 26.03
CA GLY A 273 17.92 -15.76 25.76
C GLY A 273 18.10 -17.24 26.09
N LYS A 274 19.35 -17.70 26.26
CA LYS A 274 19.69 -19.06 26.70
C LYS A 274 19.69 -19.27 28.22
N ASN A 275 19.49 -18.26 29.06
CA ASN A 275 19.58 -18.40 30.52
C ASN A 275 18.40 -17.76 31.29
N GLY A 276 17.51 -17.03 30.61
CA GLY A 276 16.52 -16.14 31.26
C GLY A 276 15.10 -16.69 31.45
N CYS A 277 14.84 -17.98 31.26
CA CYS A 277 13.52 -18.56 31.56
C CYS A 277 13.56 -19.31 32.91
N LEU A 278 13.18 -18.61 33.98
CA LEU A 278 12.81 -19.23 35.25
C LEU A 278 11.42 -18.67 35.62
N GLU A 279 10.44 -19.56 35.76
CA GLU A 279 9.17 -19.29 36.47
C GLU A 279 9.41 -19.19 37.97
#